data_AF-A0A9X7M0R9-F1
#
_entry.id   AF-A0A9X7M0R9-F1
#
_cell.length_a   1.000
_cell.length_b   1.000
_cell.length_c   1.000
_cell.angle_alpha   90.00
_cell.angle_beta   90.00
_cell.angle_gamma   90.00
#
_symmetry.space_group_name_H-M   'P 1'
#
loop_
_entity.id
_entity.type
_entity.pdbx_description
1 polymer ?
#
loop_
_entity_poly.entity_id
_entity_poly.type
_entity_poly.pdbx_seq_one_letter_code
_entity_poly.pdbx_strand_id
1 'polypeptide(L)'
;MGIIKKWLHKRNLKHQLTEVFHKADLYCDHQTRGGKVPIYPKIHDISYSKESVRYIFTIPNGLDPQKVEKKWFCFQQILGRNLAIKGDSKQFVLNVFYSDAGLKQYNYSYKKWQPLLQEYRLPVVVGRDQFGNMIVYDMIDSNTPHLLIAGETGSGKSSMVRVILSTLIQYMTPDKLHVYLGDLKNSEFHFLRRVKHVKEVCMEEIEMTAMLKKLWKEVLHRRKLMEEYEVDHIDEYNKLNSDKQQPYILLAIDEVAMLQDKQECTIIIEKISAVGRSLGIFLMLSMQRPDAKVLDGKLKLNMTVRMGFKCADSINSNIMGTPGSETLEQSGQMILKRNGLQKVQGPFLELSKAKEIIEPYRIPKEQDAINKELEEHRQEVVFGVLDDVDE
;
A
#
# COMPACT_ATOMS: atom_id res chain seq x y z
N MET A 1 -11.31 45.84 -10.53
CA MET A 1 -9.93 45.30 -10.67
C MET A 1 -9.84 43.76 -10.66
N GLY A 2 -10.67 43.01 -9.92
CA GLY A 2 -10.56 41.55 -9.82
C GLY A 2 -10.88 40.76 -11.10
N ILE A 3 -11.83 41.21 -11.91
CA ILE A 3 -12.27 40.52 -13.14
C ILE A 3 -11.17 40.54 -14.22
N ILE A 4 -10.50 41.69 -14.40
CA ILE A 4 -9.40 41.85 -15.37
C ILE A 4 -8.19 40.99 -14.96
N LYS A 5 -7.85 40.93 -13.66
CA LYS A 5 -6.77 40.05 -13.16
C LYS A 5 -7.09 38.57 -13.39
N LYS A 6 -8.33 38.13 -13.15
CA LYS A 6 -8.76 36.74 -13.43
C LYS A 6 -8.68 36.40 -14.92
N TRP A 7 -9.12 37.32 -15.78
CA TRP A 7 -9.05 37.15 -17.24
C TRP A 7 -7.61 37.05 -17.75
N LEU A 8 -6.73 37.96 -17.33
CA LEU A 8 -5.30 37.94 -17.67
C LEU A 8 -4.63 36.64 -17.20
N HIS A 9 -4.96 36.17 -16.00
CA HIS A 9 -4.42 34.92 -15.47
C HIS A 9 -4.88 33.71 -16.30
N LYS A 10 -6.19 33.57 -16.58
CA LYS A 10 -6.72 32.49 -17.42
C LYS A 10 -6.13 32.53 -18.84
N ARG A 11 -5.85 33.72 -19.38
CA ARG A 11 -5.14 33.89 -20.67
C ARG A 11 -3.69 33.36 -20.61
N ASN A 12 -2.97 33.64 -19.53
CA ASN A 12 -1.62 33.14 -19.32
C ASN A 12 -1.59 31.60 -19.22
N LEU A 13 -2.50 31.01 -18.43
CA LEU A 13 -2.65 29.56 -18.32
C LEU A 13 -2.93 28.90 -19.68
N LYS A 14 -3.81 29.51 -20.49
CA LYS A 14 -4.08 29.04 -21.85
C LYS A 14 -2.82 29.08 -22.72
N HIS A 15 -2.04 30.16 -22.63
CA HIS A 15 -0.79 30.30 -23.37
C HIS A 15 0.23 29.23 -22.97
N GLN A 16 0.42 28.98 -21.67
CA GLN A 16 1.31 27.92 -21.19
C GLN A 16 0.96 26.54 -21.75
N LEU A 17 -0.32 26.17 -21.76
CA LEU A 17 -0.72 24.88 -22.34
C LEU A 17 -0.57 24.87 -23.87
N THR A 18 -0.72 26.01 -24.54
CA THR A 18 -0.52 26.12 -26.00
C THR A 18 0.96 25.99 -26.36
N GLU A 19 1.86 26.58 -25.55
CA GLU A 19 3.32 26.39 -25.65
C GLU A 19 3.70 24.92 -25.49
N VAL A 20 3.07 24.19 -24.55
CA VAL A 20 3.27 22.74 -24.42
C VAL A 20 2.89 22.03 -25.71
N PHE A 21 1.73 22.31 -26.30
CA PHE A 21 1.31 21.67 -27.54
C PHE A 21 2.27 21.95 -28.69
N HIS A 22 2.81 23.17 -28.77
CA HIS A 22 3.83 23.54 -29.75
C HIS A 22 5.13 22.77 -29.53
N LYS A 23 5.70 22.77 -28.32
CA LYS A 23 6.97 22.09 -28.00
C LYS A 23 6.87 20.56 -28.05
N ALA A 24 5.68 20.01 -27.84
CA ALA A 24 5.43 18.57 -27.90
C ALA A 24 5.07 18.07 -29.31
N ASP A 25 5.03 18.95 -30.32
CA ASP A 25 4.53 18.64 -31.67
C ASP A 25 3.13 18.00 -31.67
N LEU A 26 2.27 18.49 -30.77
CA LEU A 26 0.87 18.07 -30.66
C LEU A 26 0.01 18.97 -31.55
N TYR A 27 0.04 18.72 -32.86
CA TYR A 27 -0.83 19.37 -33.84
C TYR A 27 -0.97 18.52 -35.11
N CYS A 28 -1.98 18.83 -35.92
CA CYS A 28 -2.11 18.31 -37.28
C CYS A 28 -1.89 19.44 -38.29
N ASP A 29 -1.14 19.17 -39.36
CA ASP A 29 -1.03 20.11 -40.47
C ASP A 29 -2.33 20.17 -41.26
N HIS A 30 -2.81 21.37 -41.54
CA HIS A 30 -3.91 21.60 -42.47
C HIS A 30 -3.44 22.43 -43.66
N GLN A 31 -3.67 21.92 -44.86
CA GLN A 31 -3.29 22.58 -46.10
C GLN A 31 -4.23 23.76 -46.37
N THR A 32 -3.69 24.97 -46.45
CA THR A 32 -4.43 26.17 -46.84
C THR A 32 -3.84 26.76 -48.13
N ARG A 33 -4.54 27.71 -48.75
CA ARG A 33 -4.05 28.44 -49.95
C ARG A 33 -2.70 29.16 -49.71
N GLY A 34 -2.36 29.46 -48.46
CA GLY A 34 -1.10 30.12 -48.05
C GLY A 34 -0.04 29.18 -47.47
N GLY A 35 -0.23 27.85 -47.54
CA GLY A 35 0.69 26.85 -46.98
C GLY A 35 0.07 26.00 -45.88
N LYS A 36 0.90 25.21 -45.19
CA LYS A 36 0.48 24.36 -44.07
C LYS A 36 0.33 25.17 -42.80
N VAL A 37 -0.81 25.06 -42.14
CA VAL A 37 -1.11 25.72 -40.86
C VAL A 37 -1.35 24.64 -39.79
N PRO A 38 -0.69 24.72 -38.63
CA PRO A 38 -0.88 23.74 -37.56
C PRO A 38 -2.23 23.95 -36.86
N ILE A 39 -2.99 22.86 -36.72
CA ILE A 39 -4.20 22.80 -35.89
C ILE A 39 -3.82 22.18 -34.54
N TYR A 40 -3.80 23.00 -33.50
CA TYR A 40 -3.52 22.58 -32.13
C TYR A 40 -4.76 22.00 -31.43
N PRO A 41 -4.57 21.21 -30.35
CA PRO A 41 -5.64 20.77 -29.48
C PRO A 41 -6.48 21.96 -28.98
N LYS A 42 -7.80 21.78 -28.98
CA LYS A 42 -8.75 22.80 -28.54
C LYS A 42 -8.91 22.73 -27.03
N ILE A 43 -8.59 23.83 -26.33
CA ILE A 43 -8.83 23.98 -24.89
C ILE A 43 -10.27 24.43 -24.68
N HIS A 44 -11.09 23.59 -24.03
CA HIS A 44 -12.50 23.84 -23.74
C HIS A 44 -12.70 24.58 -22.43
N ASP A 45 -12.00 24.17 -21.38
CA ASP A 45 -12.08 24.83 -20.08
C ASP A 45 -10.73 24.89 -19.37
N ILE A 46 -10.59 25.93 -18.54
CA ILE A 46 -9.51 26.11 -17.58
C ILE A 46 -10.14 26.57 -16.27
N SER A 47 -10.14 25.69 -15.28
CA SER A 47 -10.53 25.99 -13.91
C SER A 47 -9.29 26.00 -13.03
N TYR A 48 -9.17 26.97 -12.12
CA TYR A 48 -7.98 27.10 -11.28
C TYR A 48 -8.35 27.46 -9.84
N SER A 49 -7.50 27.03 -8.91
CA SER A 49 -7.52 27.33 -7.49
C SER A 49 -6.14 27.85 -7.06
N LYS A 50 -5.94 28.08 -5.76
CA LYS A 50 -4.61 28.37 -5.22
C LYS A 50 -3.65 27.17 -5.30
N GLU A 51 -4.19 25.96 -5.38
CA GLU A 51 -3.43 24.71 -5.24
C GLU A 51 -3.25 23.99 -6.59
N SER A 52 -4.11 24.26 -7.57
CA SER A 52 -4.10 23.55 -8.84
C SER A 52 -4.79 24.28 -9.99
N VAL A 53 -4.52 23.82 -11.21
CA VAL A 53 -5.25 24.14 -12.44
C VAL A 53 -5.69 22.87 -13.12
N ARG A 54 -6.93 22.84 -13.55
CA ARG A 54 -7.48 21.80 -14.39
C ARG A 54 -7.78 22.37 -15.77
N TYR A 55 -7.24 21.72 -16.79
CA TYR A 55 -7.47 21.97 -18.20
C TYR A 55 -8.32 20.83 -18.76
N ILE A 56 -9.30 21.18 -19.59
CA ILE A 56 -10.02 20.23 -20.42
C ILE A 56 -9.72 20.59 -21.86
N PHE A 57 -9.13 19.68 -22.62
CA PHE A 57 -8.81 19.90 -24.03
C PHE A 57 -9.13 18.67 -24.88
N THR A 58 -9.28 18.87 -26.18
CA THR A 58 -9.41 17.78 -27.14
C THR A 58 -8.35 17.84 -28.21
N ILE A 59 -7.77 16.71 -28.56
CA ILE A 59 -6.82 16.62 -29.68
C ILE A 59 -7.57 16.63 -31.03
N PRO A 60 -6.94 17.12 -32.11
CA PRO A 60 -7.51 17.06 -33.46
C PRO A 60 -7.68 15.61 -33.95
N ASN A 61 -8.67 15.37 -34.81
CA ASN A 61 -8.81 14.07 -35.46
C ASN A 61 -7.57 13.78 -36.32
N GLY A 62 -7.04 12.56 -36.24
CA GLY A 62 -5.81 12.15 -36.95
C GLY A 62 -4.51 12.35 -36.17
N LEU A 63 -4.54 12.99 -34.99
CA LEU A 63 -3.40 13.00 -34.08
C LEU A 63 -3.40 11.73 -33.21
N ASP A 64 -2.28 11.01 -33.16
CA ASP A 64 -2.11 9.85 -32.28
C ASP A 64 -2.20 10.28 -30.80
N PRO A 65 -3.20 9.79 -30.02
CA PRO A 65 -3.34 10.09 -28.59
C PRO A 65 -2.09 9.76 -27.77
N GLN A 66 -1.36 8.70 -28.15
CA GLN A 66 -0.15 8.27 -27.44
C GLN A 66 0.99 9.30 -27.52
N LYS A 67 0.94 10.26 -28.46
CA LYS A 67 1.93 11.35 -28.50
C LYS A 67 1.92 12.18 -27.22
N VAL A 68 0.77 12.30 -26.56
CA VAL A 68 0.64 13.03 -25.29
C VAL A 68 1.51 12.36 -24.22
N GLU A 69 1.46 11.04 -24.12
CA GLU A 69 2.28 10.25 -23.19
C GLU A 69 3.76 10.25 -23.61
N LYS A 70 4.06 10.00 -24.89
CA LYS A 70 5.43 9.98 -25.42
C LYS A 70 6.17 11.31 -25.24
N LYS A 71 5.44 12.42 -25.21
CA LYS A 71 5.97 13.79 -25.05
C LYS A 71 5.65 14.40 -23.69
N TRP A 72 5.32 13.57 -22.70
CA TRP A 72 4.96 14.03 -21.36
C TRP A 72 6.01 14.95 -20.70
N PHE A 73 7.30 14.73 -21.01
CA PHE A 73 8.38 15.59 -20.52
C PHE A 73 8.22 17.07 -20.91
N CYS A 74 7.64 17.39 -22.08
CA CYS A 74 7.36 18.77 -22.48
C CYS A 74 6.33 19.43 -21.57
N PHE A 75 5.30 18.67 -21.16
CA PHE A 75 4.32 19.14 -20.19
C PHE A 75 5.01 19.44 -18.87
N GLN A 76 5.86 18.52 -18.39
CA GLN A 76 6.57 18.67 -17.11
C GLN A 76 7.54 19.86 -17.08
N GLN A 77 8.23 20.12 -18.19
CA GLN A 77 9.18 21.23 -18.31
C GLN A 77 8.49 22.61 -18.24
N ILE A 78 7.29 22.74 -18.78
CA ILE A 78 6.59 24.03 -18.88
C ILE A 78 5.60 24.24 -17.72
N LEU A 79 4.87 23.20 -17.34
CA LEU A 79 3.81 23.28 -16.34
C LEU A 79 4.26 22.86 -14.93
N GLY A 80 5.50 22.37 -14.80
CA GLY A 80 6.04 21.81 -13.57
C GLY A 80 5.85 20.28 -13.48
N ARG A 81 6.51 19.65 -12.50
CA ARG A 81 6.57 18.17 -12.42
C ARG A 81 5.26 17.52 -11.95
N ASN A 82 4.41 18.26 -11.24
CA ASN A 82 3.21 17.75 -10.57
C ASN A 82 1.99 17.82 -11.49
N LEU A 83 1.92 16.87 -12.43
CA LEU A 83 0.90 16.80 -13.45
C LEU A 83 0.15 15.47 -13.38
N ALA A 84 -1.18 15.51 -13.56
CA ALA A 84 -2.02 14.34 -13.81
C ALA A 84 -2.74 14.54 -15.13
N ILE A 85 -2.74 13.53 -16.00
CA ILE A 85 -3.62 13.54 -17.16
C ILE A 85 -4.53 12.31 -17.12
N LYS A 86 -5.81 12.50 -17.42
CA LYS A 86 -6.80 11.45 -17.63
C LYS A 86 -7.47 11.70 -18.97
N GLY A 87 -7.68 10.67 -19.77
CA GLY A 87 -8.28 10.79 -21.09
C GLY A 87 -8.00 9.53 -21.90
N ASP A 88 -8.73 9.36 -22.99
CA ASP A 88 -8.68 8.16 -23.82
C ASP A 88 -8.11 8.47 -25.21
N SER A 89 -8.98 8.85 -26.14
CA SER A 89 -8.70 8.98 -27.57
C SER A 89 -8.86 10.40 -28.08
N LYS A 90 -9.70 11.21 -27.43
CA LYS A 90 -10.02 12.55 -27.94
C LYS A 90 -9.99 13.63 -26.89
N GLN A 91 -10.60 13.40 -25.72
CA GLN A 91 -10.69 14.39 -24.66
C GLN A 91 -9.75 14.05 -23.52
N PHE A 92 -9.03 15.06 -23.05
CA PHE A 92 -8.09 14.95 -21.95
C PHE A 92 -8.41 15.97 -20.87
N VAL A 93 -8.28 15.52 -19.63
CA VAL A 93 -8.34 16.30 -18.40
C VAL A 93 -6.93 16.34 -17.81
N LEU A 94 -6.27 17.48 -17.94
CA LEU A 94 -4.93 17.71 -17.39
C LEU A 94 -5.03 18.55 -16.11
N ASN A 95 -4.51 18.04 -15.02
CA ASN A 95 -4.43 18.73 -13.74
C ASN A 95 -2.97 19.07 -13.44
N VAL A 96 -2.70 20.33 -13.11
CA VAL A 96 -1.40 20.90 -12.76
C VAL A 96 -1.47 21.37 -11.32
N PHE A 97 -0.58 20.93 -10.44
CA PHE A 97 -0.64 21.24 -9.02
C PHE A 97 0.50 22.18 -8.66
N TYR A 98 0.14 23.36 -8.15
CA TYR A 98 1.07 24.43 -7.79
C TYR A 98 1.71 24.26 -6.43
N SER A 99 1.20 23.32 -5.64
CA SER A 99 1.76 22.99 -4.34
C SER A 99 1.83 21.48 -4.20
N ASP A 100 2.93 21.01 -3.60
CA ASP A 100 3.01 19.67 -2.99
C ASP A 100 2.09 19.56 -1.76
N ALA A 101 0.96 20.29 -1.71
CA ALA A 101 0.02 20.27 -0.59
C ALA A 101 -0.50 18.85 -0.30
N GLY A 102 -0.69 18.04 -1.35
CA GLY A 102 -0.99 16.62 -1.21
C GLY A 102 0.13 15.80 -0.56
N LEU A 103 1.40 16.23 -0.73
CA LEU A 103 2.58 15.59 -0.15
C LEU A 103 3.05 16.22 1.18
N LYS A 104 2.32 17.20 1.73
CA LYS A 104 2.64 17.75 3.05
C LYS A 104 2.33 16.72 4.14
N GLN A 105 3.18 16.64 5.15
CA GLN A 105 2.93 15.85 6.35
C GLN A 105 1.59 16.22 7.01
N TYR A 106 0.90 15.20 7.51
CA TYR A 106 -0.35 15.34 8.24
C TYR A 106 -0.52 14.17 9.20
N ASN A 107 -1.25 14.39 10.29
CA ASN A 107 -1.48 13.36 11.30
C ASN A 107 -2.59 12.39 10.86
N TYR A 108 -2.42 11.13 11.25
CA TYR A 108 -3.43 10.09 11.10
C TYR A 108 -4.69 10.41 11.91
N SER A 109 -5.85 10.14 11.32
CA SER A 109 -7.15 10.28 11.97
C SER A 109 -8.13 9.28 11.37
N TYR A 110 -8.48 8.24 12.13
CA TYR A 110 -9.39 7.18 11.65
C TYR A 110 -10.70 7.74 11.08
N LYS A 111 -11.31 8.73 11.76
CA LYS A 111 -12.57 9.39 11.31
C LYS A 111 -12.50 9.95 9.88
N LYS A 112 -11.32 10.43 9.45
CA LYS A 112 -11.15 10.96 8.07
C LYS A 112 -11.08 9.84 7.03
N TRP A 113 -10.54 8.69 7.40
CA TRP A 113 -10.37 7.55 6.50
C TRP A 113 -11.62 6.66 6.47
N GLN A 114 -12.35 6.56 7.58
CA GLN A 114 -13.47 5.65 7.79
C GLN A 114 -14.47 5.57 6.62
N PRO A 115 -14.93 6.68 6.00
CA PRO A 115 -15.87 6.59 4.88
C PRO A 115 -15.30 5.80 3.69
N LEU A 116 -14.01 5.94 3.39
CA LEU A 116 -13.34 5.25 2.29
C LEU A 116 -13.06 3.78 2.62
N LEU A 117 -12.94 3.43 3.91
CA LEU A 117 -12.65 2.05 4.33
C LEU A 117 -13.84 1.11 4.08
N GLN A 118 -15.08 1.62 4.13
CA GLN A 118 -16.32 0.84 4.00
C GLN A 118 -16.47 0.13 2.65
N GLU A 119 -15.73 0.58 1.63
CA GLU A 119 -15.73 -0.02 0.30
C GLU A 119 -14.86 -1.30 0.24
N TYR A 120 -14.12 -1.61 1.29
CA TYR A 120 -13.07 -2.63 1.29
C TYR A 120 -13.25 -3.64 2.42
N ARG A 121 -12.76 -4.86 2.20
CA ARG A 121 -12.84 -5.95 3.18
C ARG A 121 -11.63 -5.99 4.09
N LEU A 122 -10.42 -5.81 3.55
CA LEU A 122 -9.17 -5.71 4.31
C LEU A 122 -8.40 -4.45 3.89
N PRO A 123 -8.87 -3.25 4.26
CA PRO A 123 -8.32 -2.00 3.77
C PRO A 123 -6.94 -1.68 4.34
N VAL A 124 -6.05 -1.23 3.47
CA VAL A 124 -4.75 -0.67 3.83
C VAL A 124 -4.73 0.81 3.48
N VAL A 125 -4.64 1.65 4.53
CA VAL A 125 -4.43 3.09 4.37
C VAL A 125 -3.01 3.34 3.89
N VAL A 126 -2.89 4.05 2.77
CA VAL A 126 -1.60 4.33 2.13
C VAL A 126 -1.20 5.78 2.35
N GLY A 127 -2.08 6.73 2.03
CA GLY A 127 -1.78 8.15 2.23
C GLY A 127 -2.37 9.04 1.14
N ARG A 128 -1.74 10.17 0.88
CA ARG A 128 -2.19 11.14 -0.12
C ARG A 128 -1.22 11.22 -1.29
N ASP A 129 -1.74 11.18 -2.50
CA ASP A 129 -0.91 11.47 -3.67
C ASP A 129 -0.55 12.95 -3.76
N GLN A 130 0.25 13.31 -4.76
CA GLN A 130 0.62 14.69 -5.05
C GLN A 130 -0.57 15.62 -5.34
N PHE A 131 -1.75 15.06 -5.61
CA PHE A 131 -3.00 15.77 -5.88
C PHE A 131 -3.86 15.92 -4.63
N GLY A 132 -3.46 15.32 -3.51
CA GLY A 132 -4.21 15.28 -2.25
C GLY A 132 -5.29 14.20 -2.21
N ASN A 133 -5.40 13.34 -3.23
CA ASN A 133 -6.35 12.24 -3.22
C ASN A 133 -5.93 11.21 -2.18
N MET A 134 -6.89 10.77 -1.37
CA MET A 134 -6.69 9.72 -0.38
C MET A 134 -6.60 8.36 -1.09
N ILE A 135 -5.54 7.62 -0.79
CA ILE A 135 -5.25 6.32 -1.36
C ILE A 135 -5.46 5.26 -0.27
N VAL A 136 -6.36 4.33 -0.57
CA VAL A 136 -6.58 3.08 0.15
C VAL A 136 -6.56 1.96 -0.90
N TYR A 137 -6.22 0.74 -0.49
CA TYR A 137 -6.43 -0.45 -1.30
C TYR A 137 -6.92 -1.61 -0.45
N ASP A 138 -7.54 -2.60 -1.08
CA ASP A 138 -7.95 -3.84 -0.41
C ASP A 138 -6.85 -4.90 -0.55
N MET A 139 -6.33 -5.40 0.56
CA MET A 139 -5.29 -6.42 0.54
C MET A 139 -5.78 -7.77 -0.04
N ILE A 140 -7.09 -7.96 -0.18
CA ILE A 140 -7.69 -9.18 -0.76
C ILE A 140 -7.71 -9.15 -2.30
N ASP A 141 -7.65 -7.97 -2.93
CA ASP A 141 -7.68 -7.85 -4.40
C ASP A 141 -6.51 -8.63 -5.03
N SER A 142 -6.82 -9.38 -6.10
CA SER A 142 -5.90 -10.24 -6.86
C SER A 142 -4.60 -9.55 -7.29
N ASN A 143 -4.65 -8.25 -7.56
CA ASN A 143 -3.48 -7.50 -8.03
C ASN A 143 -2.68 -6.85 -6.90
N THR A 144 -3.20 -6.89 -5.68
CA THR A 144 -2.60 -6.21 -4.52
C THR A 144 -2.45 -7.08 -3.26
N PRO A 145 -2.25 -8.42 -3.36
CA PRO A 145 -2.01 -9.21 -2.18
C PRO A 145 -0.62 -8.89 -1.61
N HIS A 146 -0.57 -8.94 -0.29
CA HIS A 146 0.63 -8.77 0.52
C HIS A 146 1.28 -7.38 0.37
N LEU A 147 2.03 -6.99 1.40
CA LEU A 147 2.62 -5.67 1.47
C LEU A 147 4.07 -5.75 1.90
N LEU A 148 4.97 -5.18 1.10
CA LEU A 148 6.36 -5.00 1.47
C LEU A 148 6.64 -3.53 1.75
N ILE A 149 7.24 -3.22 2.89
CA ILE A 149 7.55 -1.86 3.32
C ILE A 149 9.05 -1.75 3.60
N ALA A 150 9.73 -0.81 2.94
CA ALA A 150 11.15 -0.60 3.19
C ALA A 150 11.54 0.87 3.27
N GLY A 151 12.58 1.15 4.04
CA GLY A 151 13.17 2.48 4.15
C GLY A 151 14.07 2.63 5.38
N GLU A 152 14.98 3.58 5.30
CA GLU A 152 15.94 3.87 6.38
C GLU A 152 15.26 4.36 7.66
N THR A 153 15.97 4.31 8.77
CA THR A 153 15.48 4.83 10.06
C THR A 153 15.08 6.31 9.93
N GLY A 154 13.92 6.68 10.47
CA GLY A 154 13.39 8.05 10.39
C GLY A 154 12.66 8.39 9.09
N SER A 155 12.68 7.51 8.08
CA SER A 155 12.01 7.74 6.79
C SER A 155 10.47 7.75 6.85
N GLY A 156 9.88 7.17 7.89
CA GLY A 156 8.42 7.09 8.09
C GLY A 156 7.84 5.67 8.08
N LYS A 157 8.64 4.64 7.76
CA LYS A 157 8.27 3.21 7.77
C LYS A 157 7.48 2.81 9.03
N SER A 158 8.05 3.03 10.21
CA SER A 158 7.48 2.68 11.51
C SER A 158 6.12 3.34 11.75
N SER A 159 5.97 4.60 11.36
CA SER A 159 4.72 5.33 11.47
C SER A 159 3.65 4.72 10.56
N MET A 160 4.00 4.34 9.34
CA MET A 160 3.11 3.67 8.39
C MET A 160 2.64 2.30 8.90
N VAL A 161 3.56 1.49 9.44
CA VAL A 161 3.22 0.20 10.05
C VAL A 161 2.17 0.38 11.16
N ARG A 162 2.34 1.38 12.03
CA ARG A 162 1.36 1.72 13.08
C ARG A 162 0.03 2.18 12.50
N VAL A 163 0.04 2.99 11.44
CA VAL A 163 -1.18 3.44 10.75
C VAL A 163 -1.97 2.24 10.25
N ILE A 164 -1.32 1.34 9.52
CA ILE A 164 -1.99 0.17 8.92
C ILE A 164 -2.61 -0.71 10.00
N LEU A 165 -1.81 -1.11 11.00
CA LEU A 165 -2.28 -2.00 12.07
C LEU A 165 -3.37 -1.35 12.93
N SER A 166 -3.20 -0.08 13.31
CA SER A 166 -4.22 0.65 14.08
C SER A 166 -5.50 0.86 13.26
N THR A 167 -5.42 1.00 11.93
CA THR A 167 -6.60 1.09 11.06
C THR A 167 -7.35 -0.24 11.07
N LEU A 168 -6.65 -1.34 10.85
CA LEU A 168 -7.25 -2.68 10.80
C LEU A 168 -7.90 -3.08 12.12
N ILE A 169 -7.26 -2.81 13.25
CA ILE A 169 -7.80 -3.08 14.59
C ILE A 169 -9.07 -2.27 14.87
N GLN A 170 -9.14 -1.02 14.41
CA GLN A 170 -10.35 -0.19 14.55
C GLN A 170 -11.46 -0.59 13.58
N TYR A 171 -11.12 -1.16 12.43
CA TYR A 171 -12.07 -1.49 11.36
C TYR A 171 -12.66 -2.90 11.50
N MET A 172 -11.85 -3.88 11.87
CA MET A 172 -12.23 -5.29 11.93
C MET A 172 -12.49 -5.73 13.37
N THR A 173 -13.40 -6.68 13.58
CA THR A 173 -13.55 -7.34 14.88
C THR A 173 -12.52 -8.46 15.04
N PRO A 174 -12.18 -8.86 16.29
CA PRO A 174 -11.25 -9.97 16.54
C PRO A 174 -11.69 -11.30 15.90
N ASP A 175 -12.99 -11.52 15.72
CA ASP A 175 -13.53 -12.73 15.07
C ASP A 175 -13.37 -12.73 13.55
N LYS A 176 -13.04 -11.56 12.96
CA LYS A 176 -12.84 -11.41 11.51
C LYS A 176 -11.38 -11.25 11.11
N LEU A 177 -10.51 -10.85 12.04
CA LEU A 177 -9.09 -10.63 11.77
C LEU A 177 -8.22 -11.13 12.93
N HIS A 178 -7.36 -12.09 12.62
CA HIS A 178 -6.29 -12.56 13.47
C HIS A 178 -4.96 -11.97 13.00
N VAL A 179 -4.16 -11.45 13.93
CA VAL A 179 -2.87 -10.83 13.65
C VAL A 179 -1.75 -11.62 14.33
N TYR A 180 -0.72 -11.95 13.57
CA TYR A 180 0.50 -12.61 14.02
C TYR A 180 1.67 -11.67 13.81
N LEU A 181 2.47 -11.45 14.85
CA LEU A 181 3.50 -10.40 14.86
C LEU A 181 4.89 -11.00 15.06
N GLY A 182 5.81 -10.68 14.16
CA GLY A 182 7.24 -10.95 14.31
C GLY A 182 8.01 -9.68 14.62
N ASP A 183 8.49 -9.51 15.85
CA ASP A 183 9.17 -8.30 16.34
C ASP A 183 10.59 -8.63 16.86
N LEU A 184 11.44 -9.15 15.98
CA LEU A 184 12.79 -9.62 16.34
C LEU A 184 13.71 -8.51 16.89
N LYS A 185 13.36 -7.24 16.66
CA LYS A 185 14.06 -6.07 17.19
C LYS A 185 13.38 -5.44 18.41
N ASN A 186 12.21 -5.95 18.82
CA ASN A 186 11.37 -5.39 19.87
C ASN A 186 11.14 -3.88 19.69
N SER A 187 10.88 -3.44 18.46
CA SER A 187 10.87 -2.03 18.08
C SER A 187 9.50 -1.52 17.70
N GLU A 188 8.71 -2.30 16.96
CA GLU A 188 7.55 -1.74 16.25
C GLU A 188 6.21 -2.26 16.73
N PHE A 189 6.14 -3.47 17.30
CA PHE A 189 4.87 -4.13 17.59
C PHE A 189 4.51 -4.19 19.06
N HIS A 190 5.40 -3.75 19.95
CA HIS A 190 5.18 -3.78 21.41
C HIS A 190 3.88 -3.11 21.85
N PHE A 191 3.39 -2.09 21.12
CA PHE A 191 2.13 -1.43 21.46
C PHE A 191 0.94 -2.38 21.30
N LEU A 192 0.98 -3.31 20.36
CA LEU A 192 -0.10 -4.25 20.03
C LEU A 192 -0.21 -5.47 20.93
N ARG A 193 0.75 -5.68 21.84
CA ARG A 193 0.68 -6.80 22.80
C ARG A 193 -0.66 -6.75 23.54
N ARG A 194 -1.30 -7.89 23.77
CA ARG A 194 -2.61 -7.99 24.46
C ARG A 194 -3.76 -7.30 23.71
N VAL A 195 -3.65 -6.98 22.42
CA VAL A 195 -4.83 -6.59 21.63
C VAL A 195 -5.60 -7.85 21.24
N LYS A 196 -6.93 -7.84 21.34
CA LYS A 196 -7.80 -9.03 21.12
C LYS A 196 -7.58 -9.72 19.76
N HIS A 197 -7.20 -8.97 18.73
CA HIS A 197 -6.88 -9.49 17.39
C HIS A 197 -5.55 -10.24 17.33
N VAL A 198 -4.59 -9.87 18.19
CA VAL A 198 -3.22 -10.42 18.16
C VAL A 198 -3.23 -11.79 18.82
N LYS A 199 -2.88 -12.82 18.04
CA LYS A 199 -2.85 -14.21 18.50
C LYS A 199 -1.49 -14.64 19.01
N GLU A 200 -0.43 -14.07 18.45
CA GLU A 200 0.93 -14.46 18.79
C GLU A 200 1.90 -13.33 18.46
N VAL A 201 2.90 -13.13 19.31
CA VAL A 201 4.00 -12.16 19.12
C VAL A 201 5.31 -12.87 19.37
N CYS A 202 6.11 -13.06 18.33
CA CYS A 202 7.44 -13.65 18.45
C CYS A 202 8.50 -12.56 18.53
N MET A 203 9.42 -12.71 19.46
CA MET A 203 10.59 -11.85 19.61
C MET A 203 11.89 -12.61 19.32
N GLU A 204 11.84 -13.94 19.33
CA GLU A 204 12.97 -14.80 19.04
C GLU A 204 12.77 -15.62 17.75
N GLU A 205 13.87 -16.02 17.13
CA GLU A 205 13.86 -16.78 15.87
C GLU A 205 13.23 -18.17 16.02
N ILE A 206 13.41 -18.79 17.19
CA ILE A 206 12.85 -20.13 17.49
C ILE A 206 11.32 -20.02 17.55
N GLU A 207 10.80 -19.04 18.29
CA GLU A 207 9.37 -18.75 18.36
C GLU A 207 8.80 -18.46 16.96
N MET A 208 9.49 -17.64 16.16
CA MET A 208 9.09 -17.33 14.79
C MET A 208 8.93 -18.61 13.95
N THR A 209 9.88 -19.55 14.07
CA THR A 209 9.83 -20.82 13.35
C THR A 209 8.59 -21.62 13.73
N ALA A 210 8.26 -21.70 15.02
CA ALA A 210 7.07 -22.37 15.51
C ALA A 210 5.77 -21.69 15.01
N MET A 211 5.70 -20.36 15.07
CA MET A 211 4.59 -19.58 14.56
C MET A 211 4.37 -19.83 13.06
N LEU A 212 5.43 -19.78 12.25
CA LEU A 212 5.36 -20.01 10.81
C LEU A 212 4.91 -21.44 10.49
N LYS A 213 5.36 -22.45 11.24
CA LYS A 213 4.87 -23.83 11.11
C LYS A 213 3.38 -23.95 11.41
N LYS A 214 2.90 -23.28 12.47
CA LYS A 214 1.49 -23.21 12.84
C LYS A 214 0.65 -22.55 11.74
N LEU A 215 1.12 -21.43 11.19
CA LEU A 215 0.46 -20.76 10.06
C LEU A 215 0.47 -21.61 8.79
N TRP A 216 1.54 -22.38 8.55
CA TRP A 216 1.56 -23.32 7.43
C TRP A 216 0.56 -24.46 7.60
N LYS A 217 0.38 -25.00 8.82
CA LYS A 217 -0.69 -25.97 9.09
C LYS A 217 -2.07 -25.38 8.82
N GLU A 218 -2.29 -24.11 9.18
CA GLU A 218 -3.54 -23.39 8.90
C GLU A 218 -3.78 -23.19 7.40
N VAL A 219 -2.75 -22.88 6.61
CA VAL A 219 -2.82 -22.86 5.13
C VAL A 219 -3.32 -24.20 4.59
N LEU A 220 -2.76 -25.32 5.07
CA LEU A 220 -3.13 -26.66 4.62
C LEU A 220 -4.56 -27.01 5.05
N HIS A 221 -4.96 -26.65 6.27
CA HIS A 221 -6.31 -26.84 6.76
C HIS A 221 -7.35 -26.11 5.90
N ARG A 222 -7.14 -24.81 5.64
CA ARG A 222 -8.05 -24.02 4.80
C ARG A 222 -8.11 -24.51 3.37
N ARG A 223 -7.00 -25.01 2.84
CA ARG A 223 -6.98 -25.61 1.50
C ARG A 223 -7.92 -26.82 1.43
N LYS A 224 -7.86 -27.69 2.44
CA LYS A 224 -8.76 -28.85 2.54
C LYS A 224 -10.23 -28.41 2.65
N LEU A 225 -10.52 -27.38 3.44
CA LEU A 225 -11.87 -26.81 3.52
C LEU A 225 -12.35 -26.27 2.17
N MET A 226 -11.49 -25.56 1.44
CA MET A 226 -11.85 -25.04 0.12
C MET A 226 -12.13 -26.15 -0.89
N GLU A 227 -11.35 -27.23 -0.85
CA GLU A 227 -11.56 -28.41 -1.70
C GLU A 227 -12.84 -29.16 -1.34
N GLU A 228 -13.11 -29.40 -0.05
CA GLU A 228 -14.29 -30.11 0.44
C GLU A 228 -15.60 -29.38 0.08
N TYR A 229 -15.57 -28.04 0.08
CA TYR A 229 -16.74 -27.20 -0.23
C TYR A 229 -16.75 -26.71 -1.69
N GLU A 230 -15.77 -27.13 -2.52
CA GLU A 230 -15.63 -26.77 -3.94
C GLU A 230 -15.66 -25.24 -4.21
N VAL A 231 -14.93 -24.47 -3.40
CA VAL A 231 -14.86 -23.00 -3.50
C VAL A 231 -13.45 -22.48 -3.77
N ASP A 232 -13.36 -21.36 -4.48
CA ASP A 232 -12.08 -20.76 -4.90
C ASP A 232 -11.51 -19.77 -3.88
N HIS A 233 -12.34 -19.30 -2.95
CA HIS A 233 -11.98 -18.27 -1.97
C HIS A 233 -12.56 -18.54 -0.58
N ILE A 234 -11.80 -18.19 0.47
CA ILE A 234 -12.25 -18.28 1.86
C ILE A 234 -13.55 -17.50 2.12
N ASP A 235 -13.79 -16.45 1.35
CA ASP A 235 -15.01 -15.65 1.45
C ASP A 235 -16.25 -16.41 1.00
N GLU A 236 -16.11 -17.30 0.02
CA GLU A 236 -17.18 -18.19 -0.43
C GLU A 236 -17.45 -19.26 0.62
N TYR A 237 -16.40 -19.86 1.17
CA TYR A 237 -16.51 -20.75 2.33
C TYR A 237 -17.25 -20.06 3.50
N ASN A 238 -16.88 -18.83 3.84
CA ASN A 238 -17.47 -18.05 4.93
C ASN A 238 -18.94 -17.68 4.69
N LYS A 239 -19.36 -17.53 3.43
CA LYS A 239 -20.77 -17.30 3.07
C LYS A 239 -21.59 -18.58 3.25
N LEU A 240 -21.03 -19.74 2.95
CA LEU A 240 -21.68 -21.03 3.12
C LEU A 240 -21.73 -21.47 4.60
N ASN A 241 -20.76 -21.03 5.41
CA ASN A 241 -20.56 -21.46 6.79
C ASN A 241 -20.59 -20.28 7.78
N SER A 242 -21.76 -19.65 7.96
CA SER A 242 -21.91 -18.46 8.84
C SER A 242 -21.46 -18.67 10.27
N ASP A 243 -21.60 -19.89 10.79
CA ASP A 243 -21.34 -20.21 12.20
C ASP A 243 -19.89 -20.68 12.44
N LYS A 244 -19.14 -20.92 11.36
CA LYS A 244 -17.75 -21.43 11.39
C LYS A 244 -16.84 -20.63 10.47
N GLN A 245 -17.06 -19.32 10.39
CA GLN A 245 -16.27 -18.43 9.55
C GLN A 245 -14.80 -18.48 9.95
N GLN A 246 -13.95 -18.54 8.94
CA GLN A 246 -12.51 -18.43 9.07
C GLN A 246 -12.11 -16.96 8.99
N PRO A 247 -11.47 -16.40 10.04
CA PRO A 247 -11.01 -15.01 10.02
C PRO A 247 -9.89 -14.84 9.00
N TYR A 248 -9.73 -13.62 8.49
CA TYR A 248 -8.49 -13.28 7.79
C TYR A 248 -7.32 -13.35 8.76
N ILE A 249 -6.17 -13.76 8.26
CA ILE A 249 -4.92 -13.78 9.01
C ILE A 249 -3.97 -12.76 8.39
N LEU A 250 -3.44 -11.86 9.21
CA LEU A 250 -2.35 -10.98 8.83
C LEU A 250 -1.09 -11.38 9.61
N LEU A 251 -0.09 -11.90 8.89
CA LEU A 251 1.25 -12.09 9.40
C LEU A 251 2.07 -10.84 9.10
N ALA A 252 2.41 -10.09 10.15
CA ALA A 252 3.24 -8.90 10.06
C ALA A 252 4.63 -9.18 10.66
N ILE A 253 5.69 -9.03 9.87
CA ILE A 253 7.08 -9.25 10.31
C ILE A 253 7.85 -7.95 10.16
N ASP A 254 8.37 -7.43 11.26
CA ASP A 254 9.35 -6.35 11.21
C ASP A 254 10.76 -6.91 11.04
N GLU A 255 11.54 -6.21 10.22
CA GLU A 255 12.87 -6.61 9.80
C GLU A 255 12.96 -8.08 9.35
N VAL A 256 12.20 -8.44 8.30
CA VAL A 256 12.25 -9.79 7.71
C VAL A 256 13.66 -10.20 7.27
N ALA A 257 14.56 -9.25 7.04
CA ALA A 257 15.98 -9.49 6.76
C ALA A 257 16.69 -10.28 7.87
N MET A 258 16.22 -10.23 9.13
CA MET A 258 16.77 -11.05 10.22
C MET A 258 16.54 -12.55 10.02
N LEU A 259 15.58 -12.93 9.17
CA LEU A 259 15.28 -14.34 8.88
C LEU A 259 16.06 -14.88 7.67
N GLN A 260 16.92 -14.09 7.05
CA GLN A 260 17.61 -14.47 5.80
C GLN A 260 18.43 -15.76 5.93
N ASP A 261 19.05 -15.99 7.10
CA ASP A 261 19.88 -17.16 7.36
C ASP A 261 19.05 -18.37 7.85
N LYS A 262 17.73 -18.20 8.01
CA LYS A 262 16.78 -19.24 8.43
C LYS A 262 15.98 -19.74 7.24
N GLN A 263 16.59 -20.66 6.49
CA GLN A 263 15.98 -21.22 5.28
C GLN A 263 14.55 -21.73 5.49
N GLU A 264 14.28 -22.39 6.63
CA GLU A 264 12.94 -22.90 6.95
C GLU A 264 11.90 -21.78 7.02
N CYS A 265 12.21 -20.67 7.71
CA CYS A 265 11.32 -19.51 7.81
C CYS A 265 11.07 -18.88 6.44
N THR A 266 12.14 -18.64 5.68
CA THR A 266 12.06 -18.03 4.35
C THR A 266 11.21 -18.87 3.40
N ILE A 267 11.39 -20.20 3.39
CA ILE A 267 10.59 -21.12 2.57
C ILE A 267 9.10 -21.05 2.93
N ILE A 268 8.76 -20.97 4.22
CA ILE A 268 7.35 -20.88 4.64
C ILE A 268 6.75 -19.53 4.22
N ILE A 269 7.47 -18.42 4.43
CA ILE A 269 7.03 -17.08 4.02
C ILE A 269 6.81 -17.03 2.50
N GLU A 270 7.74 -17.55 1.71
CA GLU A 270 7.62 -17.67 0.25
C GLU A 270 6.37 -18.46 -0.15
N LYS A 271 6.15 -19.63 0.46
CA LYS A 271 4.96 -20.45 0.16
C LYS A 271 3.67 -19.73 0.53
N ILE A 272 3.59 -19.10 1.69
CA ILE A 272 2.42 -18.30 2.10
C ILE A 272 2.20 -17.17 1.10
N SER A 273 3.26 -16.48 0.66
CA SER A 273 3.14 -15.39 -0.31
C SER A 273 2.54 -15.84 -1.65
N ALA A 274 2.75 -17.10 -2.02
CA ALA A 274 2.26 -17.65 -3.29
C ALA A 274 0.80 -18.11 -3.24
N VAL A 275 0.34 -18.68 -2.11
CA VAL A 275 -0.97 -19.35 -2.02
C VAL A 275 -1.92 -18.74 -0.99
N GLY A 276 -1.44 -17.85 -0.13
CA GLY A 276 -2.18 -17.37 1.05
C GLY A 276 -3.40 -16.52 0.71
N ARG A 277 -3.38 -15.78 -0.41
CA ARG A 277 -4.44 -14.83 -0.78
C ARG A 277 -5.83 -15.45 -0.81
N SER A 278 -6.02 -16.55 -1.55
CA SER A 278 -7.33 -17.19 -1.68
C SER A 278 -7.81 -17.80 -0.35
N LEU A 279 -6.86 -18.19 0.50
CA LEU A 279 -7.08 -18.76 1.84
C LEU A 279 -7.29 -17.68 2.92
N GLY A 280 -7.23 -16.39 2.57
CA GLY A 280 -7.38 -15.28 3.50
C GLY A 280 -6.19 -15.06 4.43
N ILE A 281 -4.99 -15.47 4.03
CA ILE A 281 -3.75 -15.32 4.80
C ILE A 281 -2.85 -14.34 4.06
N PHE A 282 -2.49 -13.24 4.72
CA PHE A 282 -1.79 -12.12 4.13
C PHE A 282 -0.49 -11.78 4.86
N LEU A 283 0.52 -11.37 4.12
CA LEU A 283 1.82 -10.93 4.62
C LEU A 283 1.92 -9.40 4.61
N MET A 284 2.43 -8.83 5.69
CA MET A 284 2.98 -7.48 5.75
C MET A 284 4.42 -7.56 6.25
N LEU A 285 5.37 -7.44 5.34
CA LEU A 285 6.79 -7.57 5.64
C LEU A 285 7.43 -6.18 5.64
N SER A 286 8.25 -5.88 6.64
CA SER A 286 9.09 -4.68 6.63
C SER A 286 10.58 -4.97 6.75
N MET A 287 11.39 -4.06 6.22
CA MET A 287 12.85 -4.09 6.33
C MET A 287 13.42 -2.67 6.32
N GLN A 288 14.54 -2.46 7.00
CA GLN A 288 15.21 -1.15 6.97
C GLN A 288 16.05 -1.01 5.70
N ARG A 289 16.72 -2.09 5.29
CA ARG A 289 17.58 -2.10 4.11
C ARG A 289 17.19 -3.22 3.15
N PRO A 290 16.66 -2.89 1.95
CA PRO A 290 16.44 -3.86 0.89
C PRO A 290 17.74 -4.52 0.44
N ASP A 291 17.90 -5.80 0.73
CA ASP A 291 19.00 -6.63 0.24
C ASP A 291 18.46 -7.66 -0.77
N ALA A 292 19.21 -7.91 -1.85
CA ALA A 292 18.81 -8.84 -2.89
C ALA A 292 18.79 -10.31 -2.42
N LYS A 293 19.52 -10.64 -1.36
CA LYS A 293 19.49 -11.97 -0.72
C LYS A 293 18.19 -12.19 0.07
N VAL A 294 17.67 -11.12 0.67
CA VAL A 294 16.42 -11.14 1.46
C VAL A 294 15.21 -11.10 0.52
N LEU A 295 15.28 -10.26 -0.52
CA LEU A 295 14.26 -10.13 -1.55
C LEU A 295 14.65 -10.92 -2.79
N ASP A 296 14.59 -12.24 -2.66
CA ASP A 296 14.75 -13.16 -3.77
C ASP A 296 13.67 -12.92 -4.85
N GLY A 297 13.86 -13.52 -6.02
CA GLY A 297 12.95 -13.35 -7.15
C GLY A 297 11.52 -13.79 -6.83
N LYS A 298 11.32 -14.87 -6.07
CA LYS A 298 9.99 -15.46 -5.81
C LYS A 298 9.19 -14.62 -4.82
N LEU A 299 9.79 -14.29 -3.69
CA LEU A 299 9.15 -13.44 -2.68
C LEU A 299 8.87 -12.08 -3.29
N LYS A 300 9.82 -11.49 -4.02
CA LYS A 300 9.59 -10.20 -4.70
C LYS A 300 8.40 -10.29 -5.64
N LEU A 301 8.26 -11.30 -6.49
CA LEU A 301 7.14 -11.42 -7.42
C LEU A 301 5.76 -11.47 -6.73
N ASN A 302 5.68 -12.11 -5.57
CA ASN A 302 4.42 -12.24 -4.81
C ASN A 302 4.10 -11.00 -3.95
N MET A 303 5.09 -10.20 -3.57
CA MET A 303 4.88 -8.92 -2.88
C MET A 303 4.52 -7.81 -3.89
N THR A 304 3.29 -7.86 -4.39
CA THR A 304 2.79 -7.00 -5.48
C THR A 304 2.71 -5.52 -5.10
N VAL A 305 2.34 -5.23 -3.84
CA VAL A 305 2.33 -3.86 -3.30
C VAL A 305 3.61 -3.59 -2.52
N ARG A 306 4.29 -2.50 -2.89
CA ARG A 306 5.53 -2.09 -2.23
C ARG A 306 5.49 -0.61 -1.85
N MET A 307 5.80 -0.32 -0.59
CA MET A 307 5.94 1.04 -0.06
C MET A 307 7.43 1.31 0.18
N GLY A 308 8.07 1.96 -0.79
CA GLY A 308 9.46 2.39 -0.69
C GLY A 308 9.54 3.78 -0.06
N PHE A 309 9.72 3.85 1.25
CA PHE A 309 10.15 5.07 1.93
C PHE A 309 11.60 5.39 1.55
N LYS A 310 12.14 6.49 2.08
CA LYS A 310 13.50 6.92 1.78
C LYS A 310 14.50 5.77 1.92
N CYS A 311 15.15 5.40 0.82
CA CYS A 311 16.20 4.37 0.78
C CYS A 311 17.58 5.03 0.83
N ALA A 312 18.60 4.28 1.27
CA ALA A 312 19.95 4.80 1.39
C ALA A 312 20.56 5.19 0.03
N ASP A 313 20.30 4.38 -1.01
CA ASP A 313 20.84 4.57 -2.35
C ASP A 313 19.92 4.00 -3.43
N SER A 314 20.28 4.26 -4.70
CA SER A 314 19.54 3.78 -5.87
C SER A 314 19.59 2.27 -6.04
N ILE A 315 20.59 1.57 -5.48
CA ILE A 315 20.67 0.11 -5.54
C ILE A 315 19.55 -0.46 -4.67
N ASN A 316 19.41 0.02 -3.44
CA ASN A 316 18.37 -0.41 -2.51
C ASN A 316 16.96 -0.08 -3.03
N SER A 317 16.75 1.09 -3.63
CA SER A 317 15.43 1.44 -4.21
C SER A 317 15.07 0.57 -5.41
N ASN A 318 16.05 0.20 -6.25
CA ASN A 318 15.86 -0.72 -7.37
C ASN A 318 15.60 -2.17 -6.92
N ILE A 319 16.31 -2.65 -5.89
CA ILE A 319 16.05 -3.96 -5.28
C ILE A 319 14.61 -4.00 -4.75
N MET A 320 14.16 -2.94 -4.08
CA MET A 320 12.78 -2.80 -3.61
C MET A 320 11.78 -2.67 -4.78
N GLY A 321 12.21 -2.27 -5.98
CA GLY A 321 11.32 -2.02 -7.12
C GLY A 321 10.56 -0.70 -7.00
N THR A 322 11.14 0.27 -6.29
CA THR A 322 10.60 1.62 -6.03
C THR A 322 11.63 2.69 -6.39
N PRO A 323 12.17 2.72 -7.63
CA PRO A 323 13.19 3.69 -8.02
C PRO A 323 12.71 5.13 -7.78
N GLY A 324 13.63 5.98 -7.35
CA GLY A 324 13.35 7.35 -6.91
C GLY A 324 13.10 7.46 -5.40
N SER A 325 12.89 6.35 -4.68
CA SER A 325 12.73 6.41 -3.22
C SER A 325 13.99 6.89 -2.49
N GLU A 326 15.18 6.71 -3.08
CA GLU A 326 16.46 7.24 -2.58
C GLU A 326 16.54 8.78 -2.60
N THR A 327 15.73 9.43 -3.45
CA THR A 327 15.70 10.90 -3.60
C THR A 327 14.60 11.57 -2.77
N LEU A 328 13.90 10.81 -1.92
CA LEU A 328 12.86 11.36 -1.05
C LEU A 328 13.51 12.19 0.06
N GLU A 329 12.96 13.37 0.32
CA GLU A 329 13.55 14.34 1.24
C GLU A 329 12.80 14.40 2.58
N GLN A 330 11.48 14.17 2.55
CA GLN A 330 10.61 14.35 3.71
C GLN A 330 10.17 13.02 4.32
N SER A 331 10.17 12.96 5.65
CA SER A 331 9.67 11.79 6.39
C SER A 331 8.19 11.55 6.10
N GLY A 332 7.84 10.29 5.86
CA GLY A 332 6.51 9.85 5.47
C GLY A 332 6.26 9.91 3.96
N GLN A 333 7.15 10.49 3.15
CA GLN A 333 7.08 10.32 1.70
C GLN A 333 7.51 8.90 1.33
N MET A 334 6.85 8.35 0.32
CA MET A 334 7.19 7.05 -0.25
C MET A 334 6.90 7.01 -1.75
N ILE A 335 7.56 6.08 -2.43
CA ILE A 335 7.16 5.61 -3.75
C ILE A 335 6.33 4.33 -3.55
N LEU A 336 5.05 4.41 -3.89
CA LEU A 336 4.12 3.29 -3.91
C LEU A 336 4.22 2.57 -5.25
N LYS A 337 4.54 1.27 -5.23
CA LYS A 337 4.39 0.35 -6.36
C LYS A 337 3.10 -0.44 -6.20
N ARG A 338 2.18 -0.29 -7.16
CA ARG A 338 0.93 -1.06 -7.28
C ARG A 338 0.59 -1.27 -8.76
N ASN A 339 -0.05 -0.28 -9.39
CA ASN A 339 -0.33 -0.21 -10.84
C ASN A 339 0.62 0.79 -11.50
N GLY A 340 1.93 0.56 -11.35
CA GLY A 340 2.97 1.55 -11.63
C GLY A 340 3.54 2.16 -10.36
N LEU A 341 4.33 3.22 -10.52
CA LEU A 341 5.01 3.93 -9.44
C LEU A 341 4.31 5.27 -9.20
N GLN A 342 4.02 5.58 -7.94
CA GLN A 342 3.38 6.83 -7.54
C GLN A 342 4.03 7.38 -6.28
N LYS A 343 4.33 8.69 -6.26
CA LYS A 343 4.79 9.38 -5.04
C LYS A 343 3.59 9.68 -4.14
N VAL A 344 3.72 9.31 -2.86
CA VAL A 344 2.66 9.40 -1.86
C VAL A 344 3.21 9.92 -0.54
N GLN A 345 2.43 10.69 0.19
CA GLN A 345 2.70 11.06 1.58
C GLN A 345 1.81 10.25 2.52
N GLY A 346 2.43 9.40 3.31
CA GLY A 346 1.80 8.66 4.40
C GLY A 346 1.36 9.56 5.55
N PRO A 347 0.25 9.24 6.23
CA PRO A 347 -0.11 9.93 7.45
C PRO A 347 0.88 9.60 8.57
N PHE A 348 1.12 10.55 9.45
CA PHE A 348 1.95 10.38 10.62
C PHE A 348 1.11 9.92 11.82
N LEU A 349 1.47 8.78 12.40
CA LEU A 349 0.99 8.29 13.68
C LEU A 349 2.16 8.08 14.64
N GLU A 350 2.16 8.89 15.69
CA GLU A 350 3.09 8.76 16.80
C GLU A 350 2.75 7.52 17.65
N LEU A 351 3.76 6.92 18.29
CA LEU A 351 3.59 5.72 19.11
C LEU A 351 2.66 5.95 20.32
N SER A 352 2.80 7.09 21.01
CA SER A 352 1.94 7.50 22.12
C SER A 352 0.46 7.50 21.69
N LYS A 353 0.18 8.12 20.55
CA LYS A 353 -1.16 8.18 19.98
C LYS A 353 -1.66 6.82 19.51
N ALA A 354 -0.80 5.98 18.94
CA ALA A 354 -1.16 4.61 18.57
C ALA A 354 -1.59 3.81 19.80
N LYS A 355 -0.88 3.91 20.93
CA LYS A 355 -1.26 3.28 22.21
C LYS A 355 -2.62 3.75 22.71
N GLU A 356 -2.91 5.05 22.64
CA GLU A 356 -4.24 5.56 23.01
C GLU A 356 -5.36 4.98 22.12
N ILE A 357 -5.10 4.87 20.81
CA ILE A 357 -6.08 4.36 19.84
C ILE A 357 -6.40 2.88 20.10
N ILE A 358 -5.39 2.07 20.43
CA ILE A 358 -5.56 0.63 20.58
C ILE A 358 -6.01 0.21 21.99
N GLU A 359 -5.92 1.09 23.00
CA GLU A 359 -6.23 0.77 24.40
C GLU A 359 -7.62 0.13 24.58
N PRO A 360 -8.71 0.61 23.94
CA PRO A 360 -10.03 -0.01 24.06
C PRO A 360 -10.13 -1.44 23.51
N TYR A 361 -9.15 -1.86 22.70
CA TYR A 361 -9.10 -3.18 22.07
C TYR A 361 -8.21 -4.16 22.84
N ARG A 362 -7.61 -3.74 23.95
CA ARG A 362 -6.75 -4.59 24.76
C ARG A 362 -7.55 -5.48 25.70
N ILE A 363 -6.97 -6.64 26.01
CA ILE A 363 -7.41 -7.47 27.13
C ILE A 363 -6.68 -7.05 28.42
N PRO A 364 -7.37 -7.13 29.58
CA PRO A 364 -6.74 -6.98 30.89
C PRO A 364 -5.53 -7.90 31.04
N LYS A 365 -4.52 -7.46 31.80
CA LYS A 365 -3.28 -8.25 32.00
C LYS A 365 -3.55 -9.61 32.64
N GLU A 366 -4.44 -9.65 33.63
CA GLU A 366 -4.82 -10.89 34.33
C GLU A 366 -5.43 -11.90 33.35
N GLN A 367 -6.32 -11.45 32.47
CA GLN A 367 -6.92 -12.31 31.45
C GLN A 367 -5.89 -12.82 30.42
N ASP A 368 -4.92 -11.99 30.03
CA ASP A 368 -3.83 -12.41 29.13
C ASP A 368 -2.97 -13.52 29.75
N ALA A 369 -2.67 -13.41 31.05
CA ALA A 369 -1.89 -14.42 31.76
C ALA A 369 -2.64 -15.76 31.83
N ILE A 370 -3.91 -15.74 32.21
CA ILE A 370 -4.77 -16.94 32.26
C ILE A 370 -4.86 -17.60 30.87
N ASN A 371 -5.01 -16.79 29.81
CA ASN A 371 -5.10 -17.34 28.45
C ASN A 371 -3.82 -18.06 28.02
N LYS A 372 -2.64 -17.54 28.41
CA LYS A 372 -1.36 -18.16 28.10
C LYS A 372 -1.16 -19.48 28.84
N GLU A 373 -1.46 -19.50 30.14
CA GLU A 373 -1.40 -20.74 30.94
C GLU A 373 -2.31 -21.83 30.34
N LEU A 374 -3.52 -21.48 29.90
CA LEU A 374 -4.44 -22.41 29.25
C LEU A 374 -3.92 -22.92 27.88
N GLU A 375 -3.22 -22.08 27.11
CA GLU A 375 -2.62 -22.48 25.83
C GLU A 375 -1.42 -23.40 26.03
N GLU A 376 -0.56 -23.12 27.00
CA GLU A 376 0.58 -23.97 27.37
C GLU A 376 0.09 -25.35 27.82
N HIS A 377 -0.93 -25.40 28.70
CA HIS A 377 -1.51 -26.67 29.15
C HIS A 377 -2.16 -27.46 28.00
N ARG A 378 -2.80 -26.79 27.05
CA ARG A 378 -3.34 -27.46 25.84
C ARG A 378 -2.24 -28.04 24.96
N GLN A 379 -1.11 -27.36 24.82
CA GLN A 379 0.03 -27.87 24.05
C GLN A 379 0.65 -29.08 24.75
N GLU A 380 0.86 -29.02 26.07
CA GLU A 380 1.37 -30.14 26.87
C GLU A 380 0.48 -31.39 26.76
N VAL A 381 -0.84 -31.23 26.86
CA VAL A 381 -1.80 -32.33 26.71
C VAL A 381 -1.77 -32.93 25.29
N VAL A 382 -1.60 -32.11 24.25
CA VAL A 382 -1.51 -32.60 22.87
C VAL A 382 -0.20 -33.37 22.61
N PHE A 383 0.90 -32.99 23.27
CA PHE A 383 2.16 -33.74 23.20
C PHE A 383 2.12 -35.03 24.04
N GLY A 384 1.54 -35.00 25.25
CA GLY A 384 1.43 -36.19 26.11
C GLY A 384 0.56 -37.30 25.53
N VAL A 385 -0.46 -36.97 24.73
CA VAL A 385 -1.33 -37.97 24.08
C VAL A 385 -0.64 -38.66 22.88
N LEU A 386 0.46 -38.12 22.34
CA LEU A 386 1.22 -38.77 21.27
C LEU A 386 2.22 -39.80 21.79
N ASP A 387 2.60 -39.75 23.07
CA ASP A 387 3.54 -40.70 23.69
C ASP A 387 2.84 -41.97 24.21
N ASP A 388 1.51 -41.97 24.34
CA ASP A 388 0.72 -43.07 24.92
C ASP A 388 0.07 -44.02 23.89
N VAL A 389 0.45 -43.96 22.60
CA VAL A 389 -0.15 -44.80 21.53
C VAL A 389 0.83 -45.85 20.97
N ASP A 390 2.05 -45.91 21.47
CA ASP A 390 3.06 -46.92 21.11
C ASP A 390 3.46 -47.79 22.35
N GLU A 391 2.49 -48.47 22.97
CA GLU A 391 2.74 -49.65 23.82
C GLU A 391 1.86 -50.85 23.44
#